data_AF-A0A7W7Z9K4-F1
#
_entry.id   AF-A0A7W7Z9K4-F1
#
_cell.length_a   1.000
_cell.length_b   1.000
_cell.length_c   1.000
_cell.angle_alpha   90.00
_cell.angle_beta   90.00
_cell.angle_gamma   90.00
#
_symmetry.space_group_name_H-M   'P 1'
#
loop_
_entity.id
_entity.type
_entity.pdbx_description
1 polymer ?
#
loop_
_entity_poly.entity_id
_entity_poly.type
_entity_poly.pdbx_seq_one_letter_code
_entity_poly.pdbx_strand_id
1 'polypeptide(L)'
;MATKKAATKKTAGKKASSKRASVSIKKEGKDPKGGLTQAGRDAYNKKTGSNLKPGVKGAADTPEKKRRKGSFLTRHFTSPRGPVVKNGKATRQALQAAAWGEPVPKTEADEKKLAAKGRKLLEEYHGEKGDS
;
A
#
# COMPACT_ATOMS: atom_id res chain seq x y z
N MET A 1 -19.62 52.99 7.68
CA MET A 1 -20.45 51.77 7.58
C MET A 1 -19.70 50.73 6.74
N ALA A 2 -18.78 49.97 7.36
CA ALA A 2 -17.97 48.96 6.65
C ALA A 2 -18.53 47.57 6.95
N THR A 3 -19.01 46.90 5.91
CA THR A 3 -19.66 45.58 5.98
C THR A 3 -18.61 44.48 6.21
N LYS A 4 -18.81 43.71 7.29
CA LYS A 4 -17.99 42.54 7.65
C LYS A 4 -18.28 41.40 6.66
N LYS A 5 -17.29 40.99 5.87
CA LYS A 5 -17.35 39.76 5.06
C LYS A 5 -17.08 38.55 5.97
N ALA A 6 -18.11 37.76 6.24
CA ALA A 6 -18.02 36.54 7.03
C ALA A 6 -17.24 35.45 6.27
N ALA A 7 -16.17 34.95 6.88
CA ALA A 7 -15.41 33.80 6.38
C ALA A 7 -16.15 32.49 6.75
N THR A 8 -16.62 31.76 5.74
CA THR A 8 -17.21 30.44 5.92
C THR A 8 -16.11 29.41 6.21
N LYS A 9 -15.96 29.02 7.48
CA LYS A 9 -15.17 27.85 7.88
C LYS A 9 -15.84 26.60 7.32
N LYS A 10 -15.26 26.01 6.28
CA LYS A 10 -15.60 24.68 5.77
C LYS A 10 -15.20 23.64 6.83
N THR A 11 -16.15 23.26 7.68
CA THR A 11 -15.99 22.15 8.62
C THR A 11 -15.81 20.86 7.83
N ALA A 12 -14.58 20.35 7.82
CA ALA A 12 -14.28 19.01 7.32
C ALA A 12 -15.00 18.01 8.23
N GLY A 13 -16.18 17.56 7.80
CA GLY A 13 -16.92 16.49 8.46
C GLY A 13 -16.04 15.26 8.58
N LYS A 14 -15.60 14.98 9.81
CA LYS A 14 -14.88 13.76 10.17
C LYS A 14 -15.86 12.59 10.00
N LYS A 15 -15.92 12.01 8.79
CA LYS A 15 -16.66 10.77 8.54
C LYS A 15 -16.13 9.74 9.53
N ALA A 16 -16.99 9.32 10.46
CA ALA A 16 -16.68 8.24 11.38
C ALA A 16 -16.23 7.02 10.55
N SER A 17 -14.98 6.61 10.73
CA SER A 17 -14.43 5.39 10.14
C SER A 17 -15.27 4.22 10.66
N SER A 18 -16.23 3.74 9.85
CA SER A 18 -16.94 2.50 10.19
C SER A 18 -15.89 1.43 10.48
N LYS A 19 -16.02 0.81 11.65
CA LYS A 19 -15.09 -0.21 12.14
C LYS A 19 -15.16 -1.38 11.17
N ARG A 20 -14.28 -1.41 10.16
CA ARG A 20 -14.27 -2.46 9.14
C ARG A 20 -14.07 -3.78 9.86
N ALA A 21 -15.00 -4.70 9.69
CA ALA A 21 -14.88 -6.06 10.20
C ALA A 21 -13.51 -6.64 9.78
N SER A 22 -12.77 -7.17 10.75
CA SER A 22 -11.48 -7.79 10.50
C SER A 22 -11.68 -9.07 9.69
N VAL A 23 -11.32 -9.05 8.41
CA VAL A 23 -11.43 -10.23 7.55
C VAL A 23 -10.24 -11.15 7.78
N SER A 24 -10.49 -12.31 8.40
CA SER A 24 -9.53 -13.40 8.44
C SER A 24 -9.55 -14.19 7.12
N ILE A 25 -8.36 -14.40 6.56
CA ILE A 25 -8.13 -15.24 5.38
C ILE A 25 -7.53 -16.57 5.84
N LYS A 26 -8.10 -17.67 5.35
CA LYS A 26 -7.62 -19.04 5.62
C LYS A 26 -6.21 -19.25 5.06
N LYS A 27 -5.52 -20.31 5.47
CA LYS A 27 -4.12 -20.56 5.10
C LYS A 27 -3.96 -20.70 3.57
N GLU A 28 -4.93 -21.33 2.92
CA GLU A 28 -4.97 -21.59 1.47
C GLU A 28 -5.10 -20.29 0.65
N GLY A 29 -5.64 -19.23 1.25
CA GLY A 29 -5.75 -17.91 0.64
C GLY A 29 -4.45 -17.09 0.71
N LYS A 30 -3.43 -17.57 1.42
CA LYS A 30 -2.15 -16.87 1.60
C LYS A 30 -1.09 -17.54 0.73
N ASP A 31 -0.38 -16.75 -0.06
CA ASP A 31 0.70 -17.25 -0.89
C ASP A 31 1.99 -17.36 -0.04
N PRO A 32 2.68 -18.51 0.00
CA PRO A 32 3.96 -18.67 0.70
C PRO A 32 5.07 -17.76 0.15
N LYS A 33 4.99 -17.31 -1.10
CA LYS A 33 5.90 -16.34 -1.72
C LYS A 33 5.53 -14.89 -1.42
N GLY A 34 4.44 -14.67 -0.66
CA GLY A 34 3.99 -13.35 -0.19
C GLY A 34 2.65 -12.91 -0.77
N GLY A 35 1.92 -12.06 -0.03
CA GLY A 35 0.62 -11.56 -0.45
C GLY A 35 -0.53 -12.57 -0.31
N LEU A 36 -1.53 -12.44 -1.18
CA LEU A 36 -2.73 -13.28 -1.25
C LEU A 36 -2.80 -14.00 -2.60
N THR A 37 -3.25 -15.26 -2.58
CA THR A 37 -3.58 -16.01 -3.81
C THR A 37 -4.78 -15.40 -4.51
N GLN A 38 -5.10 -15.85 -5.73
CA GLN A 38 -6.33 -15.43 -6.42
C GLN A 38 -7.56 -15.75 -5.57
N ALA A 39 -7.68 -16.99 -5.10
CA ALA A 39 -8.76 -17.41 -4.21
C ALA A 39 -8.82 -16.59 -2.90
N GLY A 40 -7.65 -16.22 -2.35
CA GLY A 40 -7.57 -15.36 -1.18
C GLY A 40 -8.10 -13.95 -1.43
N ARG A 41 -7.79 -13.35 -2.59
CA ARG A 41 -8.33 -12.05 -3.01
C ARG A 41 -9.83 -12.13 -3.28
N ASP A 42 -10.31 -13.19 -3.93
CA ASP A 42 -11.73 -13.40 -4.20
C ASP A 42 -12.53 -13.57 -2.90
N ALA A 43 -12.01 -14.36 -1.96
CA ALA A 43 -12.62 -14.50 -0.62
C ALA A 43 -12.63 -13.18 0.14
N TYR A 44 -11.56 -12.38 0.04
CA TYR A 44 -11.51 -11.03 0.64
C TYR A 44 -12.57 -10.11 0.00
N ASN A 45 -12.67 -10.09 -1.32
CA ASN A 45 -13.62 -9.27 -2.08
C ASN A 45 -15.07 -9.66 -1.76
N LYS A 46 -15.39 -10.96 -1.75
CA LYS A 46 -16.71 -11.48 -1.35
C LYS A 46 -17.11 -11.06 0.06
N LYS A 47 -16.18 -11.09 1.01
CA LYS A 47 -16.46 -10.72 2.42
C LYS A 47 -16.57 -9.22 2.65
N THR A 48 -15.83 -8.40 1.88
CA THR A 48 -15.72 -6.96 2.11
C THR A 48 -16.51 -6.10 1.15
N GLY A 49 -17.02 -6.68 0.05
CA GLY A 49 -17.56 -5.92 -1.09
C GLY A 49 -16.49 -5.09 -1.81
N SER A 50 -15.20 -5.38 -1.62
CA SER A 50 -14.10 -4.62 -2.24
C SER A 50 -13.63 -5.25 -3.55
N ASN A 51 -12.79 -4.52 -4.30
CA ASN A 51 -12.15 -4.98 -5.52
C ASN A 51 -10.62 -4.97 -5.37
N LEU A 52 -10.10 -5.87 -4.53
CA LEU A 52 -8.68 -6.00 -4.26
C LEU A 52 -7.92 -6.52 -5.49
N LYS A 53 -7.25 -5.62 -6.19
CA LYS A 53 -6.38 -5.92 -7.32
C LYS A 53 -5.07 -6.61 -6.86
N PRO A 54 -4.45 -7.46 -7.71
CA PRO A 54 -3.11 -8.02 -7.43
C PRO A 54 -2.05 -6.92 -7.32
N GLY A 55 -0.92 -7.21 -6.67
CA GLY A 55 0.24 -6.31 -6.65
C GLY A 55 0.72 -5.98 -8.05
N VAL A 56 1.21 -4.75 -8.24
CA VAL A 56 1.76 -4.30 -9.52
C VAL A 56 3.13 -4.94 -9.72
N LYS A 57 3.20 -6.01 -10.50
CA LYS A 57 4.45 -6.67 -10.87
C LYS A 57 5.08 -5.95 -12.06
N GLY A 58 6.41 -5.84 -12.08
CA GLY A 58 7.17 -5.18 -13.14
C GLY A 58 7.27 -3.66 -12.99
N ALA A 59 7.54 -3.00 -14.11
CA ALA A 59 7.72 -1.56 -14.19
C ALA A 59 6.40 -0.81 -13.98
N ALA A 60 6.50 0.37 -13.35
CA ALA A 60 5.36 1.21 -13.02
C ALA A 60 5.17 2.28 -14.11
N ASP A 61 4.86 1.84 -15.32
CA ASP A 61 4.91 2.71 -16.52
C ASP A 61 3.69 3.61 -16.69
N THR A 62 2.65 3.41 -15.88
CA THR A 62 1.43 4.22 -15.94
C THR A 62 1.21 4.96 -14.63
N PRO A 63 0.57 6.15 -14.64
CA PRO A 63 0.29 6.91 -13.42
C PRO A 63 -0.46 6.07 -12.36
N GLU A 64 -1.41 5.21 -12.77
CA GLU A 64 -2.10 4.32 -11.83
C GLU A 64 -1.15 3.28 -11.21
N LYS A 65 -0.24 2.68 -12.00
CA LYS A 65 0.75 1.74 -11.50
C LYS A 65 1.71 2.42 -10.52
N LYS A 66 2.20 3.63 -10.85
CA LYS A 66 3.05 4.45 -9.97
C LYS A 66 2.36 4.72 -8.64
N ARG A 67 1.12 5.22 -8.68
CA ARG A 67 0.30 5.48 -7.49
C ARG A 67 0.14 4.24 -6.61
N ARG A 68 -0.26 3.11 -7.20
CA ARG A 68 -0.54 1.87 -6.47
C ARG A 68 0.71 1.29 -5.83
N LYS A 69 1.79 1.17 -6.61
CA LYS A 69 3.06 0.61 -6.16
C LYS A 69 3.75 1.53 -5.16
N GLY A 70 3.79 2.83 -5.45
CA GLY A 70 4.34 3.85 -4.56
C GLY A 70 3.63 3.89 -3.21
N SER A 71 2.29 3.92 -3.21
CA SER A 71 1.51 3.92 -1.97
C SER A 71 1.73 2.66 -1.12
N PHE A 72 1.80 1.50 -1.77
CA PHE A 72 2.06 0.24 -1.08
C PHE A 72 3.45 0.24 -0.42
N LEU A 73 4.50 0.53 -1.20
CA LEU A 73 5.87 0.49 -0.70
C LEU A 73 6.08 1.46 0.45
N THR A 74 5.59 2.69 0.32
CA THR A 74 5.68 3.70 1.38
C THR A 74 4.96 3.26 2.65
N ARG A 75 3.76 2.69 2.56
CA ARG A 75 3.00 2.24 3.75
C ARG A 75 3.61 1.03 4.45
N HIS A 76 4.23 0.12 3.70
CA HIS A 76 4.70 -1.16 4.22
C HIS A 76 6.18 -1.16 4.64
N PHE A 77 7.01 -0.28 4.06
CA PHE A 77 8.47 -0.31 4.28
C PHE A 77 9.05 0.98 4.86
N THR A 78 8.27 2.06 5.08
CA THR A 78 8.79 3.29 5.72
C THR A 78 9.11 3.09 7.19
N SER A 79 8.29 2.31 7.89
CA SER A 79 8.47 2.02 9.32
C SER A 79 8.72 0.52 9.47
N PRO A 80 9.95 0.09 9.76
CA PRO A 80 10.26 -1.31 10.02
C PRO A 80 9.48 -1.76 11.27
N ARG A 81 8.80 -2.90 11.18
CA ARG A 81 8.03 -3.47 12.32
C ARG A 81 8.83 -4.54 13.09
N GLY A 82 10.12 -4.66 12.78
CA GLY A 82 11.01 -5.71 13.28
C GLY A 82 11.93 -6.24 12.17
N PRO A 83 12.68 -7.31 12.45
CA PRO A 83 13.65 -7.83 11.49
C PRO A 83 12.96 -8.42 10.25
N VAL A 84 13.51 -8.14 9.07
CA VAL A 84 13.04 -8.68 7.79
C VAL A 84 13.34 -10.16 7.59
N VAL A 85 14.27 -10.71 8.37
CA VAL A 85 14.62 -12.13 8.39
C VAL A 85 14.43 -12.65 9.81
N LYS A 86 13.76 -13.79 9.94
CA LYS A 86 13.58 -14.51 11.19
C LYS A 86 13.93 -15.98 10.98
N ASN A 87 14.80 -16.53 11.82
CA ASN A 87 15.26 -17.92 11.74
C ASN A 87 15.81 -18.29 10.35
N GLY A 88 16.60 -17.38 9.75
CA GLY A 88 17.17 -17.55 8.40
C GLY A 88 16.16 -17.44 7.25
N LYS A 89 14.89 -17.16 7.52
CA LYS A 89 13.83 -17.04 6.50
C LYS A 89 13.29 -15.62 6.43
N ALA A 90 13.00 -15.16 5.22
CA ALA A 90 12.34 -13.86 5.01
C ALA A 90 10.98 -13.85 5.72
N THR A 91 10.70 -12.78 6.46
CA THR A 91 9.41 -12.64 7.14
C THR A 91 8.29 -12.42 6.14
N ARG A 92 7.05 -12.60 6.59
CA ARG A 92 5.87 -12.30 5.77
C ARG A 92 5.76 -10.82 5.39
N GLN A 93 6.42 -9.92 6.11
CA GLN A 93 6.58 -8.52 5.70
C GLN A 93 7.53 -8.39 4.51
N ALA A 94 8.71 -9.00 4.58
CA ALA A 94 9.67 -9.00 3.48
C ALA A 94 9.11 -9.65 2.20
N LEU A 95 8.41 -10.78 2.33
CA LEU A 95 7.80 -11.49 1.19
C LEU A 95 6.72 -10.68 0.47
N GLN A 96 6.11 -9.69 1.14
CA GLN A 96 5.17 -8.80 0.46
C GLN A 96 5.84 -7.97 -0.64
N ALA A 97 7.14 -7.69 -0.56
CA ALA A 97 7.87 -7.02 -1.64
C ALA A 97 7.82 -7.85 -2.94
N ALA A 98 8.05 -9.17 -2.85
CA ALA A 98 7.98 -10.07 -3.99
C ALA A 98 6.58 -10.13 -4.62
N ALA A 99 5.53 -10.06 -3.80
CA ALA A 99 4.14 -9.99 -4.31
C ALA A 99 3.87 -8.75 -5.17
N TRP A 100 4.68 -7.70 -5.02
CA TRP A 100 4.65 -6.45 -5.79
C TRP A 100 5.82 -6.33 -6.79
N GLY A 101 6.47 -7.45 -7.12
CA GLY A 101 7.54 -7.49 -8.11
C GLY A 101 8.80 -6.73 -7.70
N GLU A 102 9.02 -6.54 -6.40
CA GLU A 102 10.24 -5.99 -5.83
C GLU A 102 11.10 -7.11 -5.23
N PRO A 103 12.43 -6.92 -5.12
CA PRO A 103 13.28 -7.88 -4.43
C PRO A 103 12.89 -8.00 -2.96
N VAL A 104 13.00 -9.21 -2.41
CA VAL A 104 12.75 -9.47 -0.98
C VAL A 104 13.85 -8.79 -0.17
N PRO A 105 13.53 -7.82 0.72
CA PRO A 105 14.53 -7.17 1.53
C PRO A 105 15.12 -8.16 2.53
N LYS A 106 16.45 -8.17 2.65
CA LYS A 106 17.18 -9.01 3.61
C LYS A 106 17.73 -8.19 4.77
N THR A 107 17.80 -6.88 4.60
CA THR A 107 18.25 -5.91 5.60
C THR A 107 17.23 -4.78 5.75
N GLU A 108 17.30 -4.05 6.87
CA GLU A 108 16.51 -2.82 7.06
C GLU A 108 16.87 -1.74 6.03
N ALA A 109 18.12 -1.71 5.57
CA ALA A 109 18.56 -0.79 4.52
C ALA A 109 17.81 -1.08 3.20
N ASP A 110 17.54 -2.34 2.89
CA ASP A 110 16.76 -2.72 1.71
C ASP A 110 15.29 -2.31 1.85
N GLU A 111 14.70 -2.39 3.05
CA GLU A 111 13.36 -1.83 3.28
C GLU A 111 13.33 -0.31 3.07
N LYS A 112 14.34 0.41 3.59
CA LYS A 112 14.46 1.86 3.40
C LYS A 112 14.58 2.21 1.92
N LYS A 113 15.32 1.42 1.12
CA LYS A 113 15.38 1.59 -0.35
C LYS A 113 14.02 1.36 -1.00
N LEU A 114 13.27 0.33 -0.60
CA LEU A 114 11.92 0.10 -1.10
C LEU A 114 10.98 1.26 -0.75
N ALA A 115 11.06 1.79 0.47
CA ALA A 115 10.29 2.96 0.88
C ALA A 115 10.67 4.21 0.07
N ALA A 116 11.97 4.43 -0.17
CA ALA A 116 12.45 5.54 -0.99
C ALA A 116 11.96 5.42 -2.44
N LYS A 117 12.02 4.22 -3.03
CA LYS A 117 11.42 3.93 -4.34
C LYS A 117 9.92 4.23 -4.35
N GLY A 118 9.23 3.86 -3.27
CA GLY A 118 7.81 4.15 -3.09
C GLY A 118 7.49 5.64 -3.11
N ARG A 119 8.30 6.46 -2.42
CA ARG A 119 8.19 7.91 -2.40
C ARG A 119 8.45 8.52 -3.78
N LYS A 120 9.52 8.11 -4.46
CA LYS A 120 9.84 8.56 -5.82
C LYS A 120 8.69 8.32 -6.80
N LEU A 121 8.09 7.12 -6.78
CA LEU A 121 6.94 6.81 -7.64
C LEU A 121 5.72 7.68 -7.35
N LEU A 122 5.51 8.07 -6.08
CA LEU A 122 4.42 8.98 -5.71
C LEU A 122 4.73 10.41 -6.14
N GLU A 123 5.96 10.88 -5.99
CA GLU A 123 6.41 12.19 -6.47
C GLU A 123 6.21 12.31 -7.99
N GLU A 124 6.64 11.31 -8.77
CA GLU A 124 6.39 11.25 -10.21
C GLU A 124 4.89 11.28 -10.54
N TYR A 125 4.08 10.48 -9.85
CA TYR A 125 2.62 10.48 -10.04
C TYR A 125 1.98 11.84 -9.70
N HIS A 126 2.45 12.51 -8.66
CA HIS A 126 1.96 13.84 -8.26
C HIS A 126 2.39 14.92 -9.24
N GLY A 127 3.62 14.84 -9.78
CA GLY A 127 4.11 15.72 -10.84
C GLY A 127 3.29 15.57 -12.12
N GLU A 128 3.06 14.33 -12.57
CA GLU A 128 2.25 14.02 -13.78
C GLU A 128 0.78 14.45 -13.62
N LYS A 129 0.23 14.38 -12.40
CA LYS A 129 -1.16 14.79 -12.12
C LYS A 129 -1.31 16.29 -11.91
N GLY A 130 -0.26 16.99 -11.45
CA GLY A 130 -0.29 18.42 -11.17
C GLY A 130 -0.35 19.29 -12.42
N ASP A 131 -0.06 18.72 -13.59
CA ASP A 131 -0.05 19.36 -14.90
C ASP A 131 -1.30 19.02 -15.75
N SER A 132 -2.26 18.25 -15.21
CA SER A 132 -3.49 17.81 -15.91
C SER A 132 -4.77 18.42 -15.34
#